data_AF-A0A850LTR1-F1
#
_entry.id   AF-A0A850LTR1-F1
#
_cell.length_a   1.000
_cell.length_b   1.000
_cell.length_c   1.000
_cell.angle_alpha   90.00
_cell.angle_beta   90.00
_cell.angle_gamma   90.00
#
_symmetry.space_group_name_H-M   'P 1'
#
loop_
_entity.id
_entity.type
_entity.pdbx_description
1 polymer ?
#
loop_
_entity_poly.entity_id
_entity_poly.type
_entity_poly.pdbx_seq_one_letter_code
_entity_poly.pdbx_strand_id
1 'polypeptide(L)'
;MVKKRLYFIIFLLFLIIAIVNITGLTISKNDYLTILALMIIYDHFNLNTLNVAVYIFYLSYEFNNAIGHVSSVFISWLLIGFWFCFTVKFFSLIKYHREFNSPHNTSFFIFGSLTMAILFSVWGNFTGILDMNILSGNGLYLSSWIIIFAVPYFFYSLYSLYSCFKKYYVVHMGQKSTNGRNFGNFCTFCIILYELVYLFLFYYYIDFNYFPLKPIHQNPSLLVIFLSIYSLILSIRYGKSSAPYTMPEVATEIRPPPQIRDFNIPTTRRTTPVRPRSNVPTSRPRSQKPTVTVSRPRRQKPASRITRVQRQSRVQVPSKKKKSKMSRKLKGLMPIAGVVTVEDFKCIFCFQLPKPSDRGRGIVLCPSCKHPAHADAFKDWLRSSNLCSRCGATISASFRRNPKIISVKVYLQVYEAFSRKKK
;
A
#
# COMPACT_ATOMS: atom_id res chain seq x y z
N MET A 1 1.20 7.88 14.94
CA MET A 1 2.28 7.56 15.91
C MET A 1 2.05 6.23 16.65
N VAL A 2 0.82 5.87 17.00
CA VAL A 2 0.48 4.65 17.79
C VAL A 2 1.04 3.35 17.18
N LYS A 3 0.97 3.15 15.85
CA LYS A 3 1.46 1.92 15.19
C LYS A 3 2.98 1.70 15.24
N LYS A 4 3.79 2.75 15.44
CA LYS A 4 5.26 2.60 15.57
C LYS A 4 5.67 2.15 16.97
N ARG A 5 4.88 2.51 17.99
CA ARG A 5 5.11 2.05 19.37
C ARG A 5 4.80 0.56 19.50
N LEU A 6 3.86 0.03 18.73
CA LEU A 6 3.47 -1.39 18.76
C LEU A 6 4.62 -2.36 18.42
N TYR A 7 5.33 -2.16 17.30
CA TYR A 7 6.43 -3.06 16.92
C TYR A 7 7.64 -2.94 17.86
N PHE A 8 7.91 -1.73 18.35
CA PHE A 8 8.96 -1.50 19.34
C PHE A 8 8.62 -2.15 20.68
N ILE A 9 7.36 -2.12 21.10
CA ILE A 9 6.89 -2.71 22.35
C ILE A 9 6.81 -4.23 22.24
N ILE A 10 6.38 -4.80 21.12
CA ILE A 10 6.43 -6.25 20.88
C ILE A 10 7.89 -6.73 20.89
N PHE A 11 8.80 -6.01 20.23
CA PHE A 11 10.23 -6.30 20.30
C PHE A 11 10.77 -6.18 21.74
N LEU A 12 10.36 -5.15 22.49
CA LEU A 12 10.75 -4.97 23.90
C LEU A 12 10.18 -6.09 24.79
N LEU A 13 8.96 -6.56 24.53
CA LEU A 13 8.33 -7.66 25.27
C LEU A 13 9.03 -8.99 25.00
N PHE A 14 9.37 -9.27 23.74
CA PHE A 14 10.20 -10.42 23.39
C PHE A 14 11.61 -10.31 23.99
N LEU A 15 12.19 -9.11 24.02
CA LEU A 15 13.49 -8.86 24.65
C LEU A 15 13.41 -9.04 26.18
N ILE A 16 12.34 -8.58 26.84
CA ILE A 16 12.13 -8.74 28.28
C ILE A 16 11.87 -10.22 28.62
N ILE A 17 11.04 -10.93 27.85
CA ILE A 17 10.80 -12.37 28.02
C ILE A 17 12.10 -13.14 27.79
N ALA A 18 12.92 -12.76 26.81
CA ALA A 18 14.24 -13.33 26.61
C ALA A 18 15.15 -13.03 27.81
N ILE A 19 15.23 -11.78 28.28
CA ILE A 19 16.05 -11.38 29.43
C ILE A 19 15.63 -12.11 30.71
N VAL A 20 14.33 -12.19 31.01
CA VAL A 20 13.81 -12.89 32.21
C VAL A 20 14.13 -14.38 32.17
N ASN A 21 14.06 -15.00 30.97
CA ASN A 21 14.48 -16.39 30.80
C ASN A 21 16.01 -16.58 30.86
N ILE A 22 16.78 -15.58 30.43
CA ILE A 22 18.26 -15.59 30.47
C ILE A 22 18.79 -15.40 31.89
N THR A 23 18.14 -14.59 32.72
CA THR A 23 18.62 -14.26 34.07
C THR A 23 18.20 -15.25 35.15
N GLY A 24 17.40 -16.27 34.82
CA GLY A 24 16.94 -17.27 35.79
C GLY A 24 16.00 -16.71 36.87
N LEU A 25 15.36 -15.56 36.62
CA LEU A 25 14.36 -14.99 37.51
C LEU A 25 13.16 -15.94 37.60
N THR A 26 12.90 -16.48 38.79
CA THR A 26 11.72 -17.31 39.07
C THR A 26 10.47 -16.46 38.95
N ILE A 27 9.71 -16.67 37.88
CA ILE A 27 8.44 -15.98 37.61
C ILE A 27 7.42 -16.47 38.64
N SER A 28 7.00 -15.58 39.54
CA SER A 28 6.00 -15.89 40.56
C SER A 28 4.61 -16.03 39.93
N LYS A 29 3.67 -16.65 40.64
CA LYS A 29 2.25 -16.79 40.20
C LYS A 29 1.61 -15.43 39.85
N ASN A 30 2.08 -14.33 40.46
CA ASN A 30 1.62 -12.97 40.19
C ASN A 30 2.17 -12.39 38.88
N ASP A 31 3.35 -12.82 38.44
CA ASP A 31 3.96 -12.37 37.19
C ASP A 31 3.23 -12.96 35.97
N TYR A 32 2.67 -14.16 36.10
CA TYR A 32 1.79 -14.77 35.08
C TYR A 32 0.48 -14.00 34.88
N LEU A 33 -0.17 -13.60 35.97
CA LEU A 33 -1.35 -12.73 35.94
C LEU A 33 -1.02 -11.36 35.33
N THR A 34 0.20 -10.88 35.54
CA THR A 34 0.68 -9.60 34.97
C THR A 34 0.97 -9.72 33.47
N ILE A 35 1.55 -10.82 33.00
CA ILE A 35 1.75 -11.09 31.56
C ILE A 35 0.40 -11.28 30.85
N LEU A 36 -0.53 -12.03 31.47
CA LEU A 36 -1.89 -12.21 30.95
C LEU A 36 -2.64 -10.87 30.93
N ALA A 37 -2.54 -10.05 31.98
CA ALA A 37 -3.12 -8.71 32.04
C ALA A 37 -2.49 -7.77 31.01
N LEU A 38 -1.18 -7.83 30.78
CA LEU A 38 -0.50 -7.05 29.74
C LEU A 38 -0.91 -7.48 28.33
N MET A 39 -1.18 -8.76 28.09
CA MET A 39 -1.76 -9.23 26.82
C MET A 39 -3.23 -8.82 26.65
N ILE A 40 -4.02 -8.81 27.73
CA ILE A 40 -5.42 -8.36 27.77
C ILE A 40 -5.54 -6.84 27.55
N ILE A 41 -4.63 -6.05 28.12
CA ILE A 41 -4.68 -4.58 28.08
C ILE A 41 -4.22 -4.03 26.72
N TYR A 42 -3.41 -4.76 25.94
CA TYR A 42 -2.64 -4.16 24.86
C TYR A 42 -3.11 -4.42 23.42
N ASP A 43 -4.14 -5.25 23.15
CA ASP A 43 -4.45 -5.59 21.75
C ASP A 43 -5.90 -5.40 21.28
N HIS A 44 -5.99 -4.89 20.05
CA HIS A 44 -7.17 -4.66 19.22
C HIS A 44 -7.71 -5.99 18.65
N PHE A 45 -7.78 -7.04 19.47
CA PHE A 45 -8.44 -8.28 19.07
C PHE A 45 -9.96 -8.13 19.18
N ASN A 46 -10.66 -8.77 18.26
CA ASN A 46 -12.10 -8.96 18.41
C ASN A 46 -12.31 -9.77 19.70
N LEU A 47 -13.25 -9.37 20.55
CA LEU A 47 -13.46 -9.95 21.90
C LEU A 47 -13.47 -11.50 21.87
N ASN A 48 -14.03 -12.07 20.80
CA ASN A 48 -14.13 -13.50 20.61
C ASN A 48 -12.76 -14.19 20.43
N THR A 49 -11.79 -13.56 19.77
CA THR A 49 -10.45 -14.14 19.59
C THR A 49 -9.67 -14.11 20.91
N LEU A 50 -9.85 -13.06 21.71
CA LEU A 50 -9.23 -12.93 23.02
C LEU A 50 -9.77 -14.00 23.99
N ASN A 51 -11.09 -14.20 24.02
CA ASN A 51 -11.72 -15.20 24.87
C ASN A 51 -11.23 -16.62 24.56
N VAL A 52 -11.06 -16.95 23.27
CA VAL A 52 -10.51 -18.25 22.85
C VAL A 52 -9.06 -18.40 23.29
N ALA A 53 -8.23 -17.36 23.15
CA ALA A 53 -6.85 -17.40 23.59
C ALA A 53 -6.76 -17.61 25.11
N VAL A 54 -7.50 -16.82 25.89
CA VAL A 54 -7.55 -16.92 27.36
C VAL A 54 -8.00 -18.33 27.80
N TYR A 55 -9.00 -18.89 27.12
CA TYR A 55 -9.46 -20.25 27.41
C TYR A 55 -8.39 -21.31 27.11
N ILE A 56 -7.67 -21.18 25.99
CA ILE A 56 -6.53 -22.07 25.67
C ILE A 56 -5.43 -21.94 26.73
N PHE A 57 -5.09 -20.72 27.15
CA PHE A 57 -4.09 -20.48 28.19
C PHE A 57 -4.50 -21.09 29.54
N TYR A 58 -5.77 -20.93 29.91
CA TYR A 58 -6.33 -21.51 31.14
C TYR A 58 -6.25 -23.05 31.11
N LEU A 59 -6.69 -23.68 30.02
CA LEU A 59 -6.58 -25.13 29.86
C LEU A 59 -5.13 -25.61 29.89
N SER A 60 -4.22 -24.87 29.25
CA SER A 60 -2.77 -25.19 29.23
C SER A 60 -2.18 -25.16 30.64
N TYR A 61 -2.61 -24.20 31.46
CA TYR A 61 -2.20 -24.07 32.85
C TYR A 61 -2.69 -25.22 33.72
N GLU A 62 -3.98 -25.56 33.64
CA GLU A 62 -4.56 -26.69 34.38
C GLU A 62 -3.91 -28.02 33.99
N PHE A 63 -3.65 -28.22 32.69
CA PHE A 63 -3.00 -29.42 32.19
C PHE A 63 -1.56 -29.57 32.70
N ASN A 64 -0.82 -28.45 32.80
CA ASN A 64 0.54 -28.43 33.33
C ASN A 64 0.59 -28.74 34.83
N ASN A 65 -0.39 -28.25 35.61
CA ASN A 65 -0.50 -28.58 37.03
C ASN A 65 -0.80 -30.07 37.24
N ALA A 66 -1.56 -30.69 36.33
CA ALA A 66 -1.94 -32.09 36.44
C ALA A 66 -0.80 -33.08 36.13
N ILE A 67 0.11 -32.75 35.22
CA ILE A 67 1.14 -33.69 34.72
C ILE A 67 2.45 -33.64 35.53
N GLY A 68 2.64 -32.62 36.36
CA GLY A 68 3.88 -32.44 37.12
C GLY A 68 5.03 -31.94 36.24
N HIS A 69 5.21 -30.62 36.22
CA HIS A 69 6.45 -29.92 35.85
C HIS A 69 7.15 -30.29 34.52
N VAL A 70 6.44 -30.77 33.49
CA VAL A 70 7.05 -30.88 32.16
C VAL A 70 6.91 -29.54 31.42
N SER A 71 7.80 -28.59 31.73
CA SER A 71 7.81 -27.23 31.16
C SER A 71 7.73 -27.22 29.62
N SER A 72 8.27 -28.24 28.94
CA SER A 72 8.19 -28.39 27.49
C SER A 72 6.77 -28.65 26.96
N VAL A 73 5.92 -29.38 27.71
CA VAL A 73 4.51 -29.62 27.34
C VAL A 73 3.70 -28.33 27.50
N PHE A 74 3.91 -27.59 28.59
CA PHE A 74 3.28 -26.28 28.78
C PHE A 74 3.62 -25.29 27.66
N ILE A 75 4.91 -25.17 27.32
CA ILE A 75 5.37 -24.29 26.24
C ILE A 75 4.77 -24.72 24.91
N SER A 76 4.63 -26.02 24.67
CA SER A 76 3.97 -26.54 23.46
C SER A 76 2.53 -26.01 23.35
N TRP A 77 1.73 -26.14 24.40
CA TRP A 77 0.35 -25.63 24.38
C TRP A 77 0.26 -24.11 24.23
N LEU A 78 1.14 -23.38 24.92
CA LEU A 78 1.25 -21.92 24.78
C LEU A 78 1.53 -21.52 23.32
N LEU A 79 2.48 -22.19 22.68
CA LEU A 79 2.83 -21.93 21.28
C LEU A 79 1.70 -22.34 20.33
N ILE A 80 0.98 -23.43 20.58
CA ILE A 80 -0.21 -23.80 19.79
C ILE A 80 -1.28 -22.69 19.86
N GLY A 81 -1.55 -22.17 21.07
CA GLY A 81 -2.49 -21.05 21.25
C GLY A 81 -2.05 -19.80 20.48
N PHE A 82 -0.76 -19.45 20.56
CA PHE A 82 -0.18 -18.34 19.81
C PHE A 82 -0.28 -18.54 18.29
N TRP A 83 0.02 -19.76 17.80
CA TRP A 83 -0.10 -20.14 16.39
C TRP A 83 -1.53 -19.95 15.88
N PHE A 84 -2.52 -20.41 16.65
CA PHE A 84 -3.93 -20.29 16.29
C PHE A 84 -4.36 -18.82 16.19
N CYS A 85 -4.00 -18.01 17.18
CA CYS A 85 -4.30 -16.57 17.19
C CYS A 85 -3.68 -15.86 15.99
N PHE A 86 -2.41 -16.14 15.70
CA PHE A 86 -1.73 -15.58 14.53
C PHE A 86 -2.41 -16.04 13.23
N THR A 87 -2.75 -17.33 13.09
CA THR A 87 -3.42 -17.88 11.91
C THR A 87 -4.73 -17.17 11.61
N VAL A 88 -5.60 -17.02 12.62
CA VAL A 88 -6.88 -16.33 12.48
C VAL A 88 -6.66 -14.87 12.06
N LYS A 89 -5.71 -14.18 12.69
CA LYS A 89 -5.37 -12.80 12.34
C LYS A 89 -4.82 -12.68 10.94
N PHE A 90 -3.97 -13.62 10.54
CA PHE A 90 -3.35 -13.68 9.23
C PHE A 90 -4.39 -13.80 8.12
N PHE A 91 -5.33 -14.74 8.23
CA PHE A 91 -6.42 -14.89 7.26
C PHE A 91 -7.40 -13.72 7.27
N SER A 92 -7.70 -13.14 8.44
CA SER A 92 -8.51 -11.92 8.55
C SER A 92 -7.87 -10.75 7.78
N LEU A 93 -6.56 -10.57 7.93
CA LEU A 93 -5.82 -9.54 7.20
C LEU A 93 -5.74 -9.83 5.71
N ILE A 94 -5.62 -11.10 5.28
CA ILE A 94 -5.67 -11.45 3.85
C ILE A 94 -7.00 -11.01 3.26
N LYS A 95 -8.12 -11.34 3.94
CA LYS A 95 -9.46 -10.94 3.51
C LYS A 95 -9.58 -9.43 3.40
N TYR A 96 -9.14 -8.70 4.42
CA TYR A 96 -9.14 -7.23 4.42
C TYR A 96 -8.29 -6.65 3.28
N HIS A 97 -7.05 -7.12 3.10
CA HIS A 97 -6.15 -6.56 2.09
C HIS A 97 -6.47 -6.99 0.65
N ARG A 98 -7.26 -8.06 0.46
CA ARG A 98 -7.77 -8.48 -0.85
C ARG A 98 -8.68 -7.40 -1.47
N GLU A 99 -9.38 -6.62 -0.64
CA GLU A 99 -10.20 -5.49 -1.10
C GLU A 99 -9.37 -4.38 -1.78
N PHE A 100 -8.08 -4.30 -1.47
CA PHE A 100 -7.16 -3.29 -2.00
C PHE A 100 -6.30 -3.80 -3.17
N ASN A 101 -6.57 -4.98 -3.72
CA ASN A 101 -5.79 -5.64 -4.78
C ASN A 101 -4.27 -5.77 -4.46
N SER A 102 -3.89 -5.68 -3.18
CA SER A 102 -2.51 -5.85 -2.74
C SER A 102 -2.43 -6.62 -1.42
N PRO A 103 -2.92 -7.87 -1.40
CA PRO A 103 -3.01 -8.64 -0.16
C PRO A 103 -1.66 -8.98 0.46
N HIS A 104 -0.55 -8.95 -0.29
CA HIS A 104 0.70 -9.58 0.15
C HIS A 104 1.90 -8.63 0.28
N ASN A 105 1.79 -7.37 -0.15
CA ASN A 105 2.91 -6.42 -0.14
C ASN A 105 2.97 -5.58 1.16
N THR A 106 2.40 -6.07 2.25
CA THR A 106 2.48 -5.38 3.55
C THR A 106 3.59 -6.00 4.40
N SER A 107 4.19 -5.19 5.28
CA SER A 107 5.24 -5.66 6.19
C SER A 107 4.76 -6.79 7.09
N PHE A 108 3.46 -6.82 7.44
CA PHE A 108 2.89 -7.91 8.23
C PHE A 108 3.00 -9.26 7.53
N PHE A 109 2.69 -9.33 6.24
CA PHE A 109 2.75 -10.60 5.50
C PHE A 109 4.16 -11.08 5.24
N ILE A 110 5.09 -10.16 5.03
CA ILE A 110 6.49 -10.51 4.76
C ILE A 110 7.20 -10.86 6.07
N PHE A 111 7.14 -9.96 7.06
CA PHE A 111 7.86 -10.12 8.33
C PHE A 111 7.13 -11.07 9.27
N GLY A 112 5.80 -10.99 9.37
CA GLY A 112 5.03 -11.81 10.29
C GLY A 112 5.11 -13.30 9.98
N SER A 113 4.92 -13.71 8.72
CA SER A 113 5.04 -15.13 8.36
C SER A 113 6.48 -15.63 8.56
N LEU A 114 7.47 -14.80 8.26
CA LEU A 114 8.87 -15.12 8.46
C LEU A 114 9.20 -15.32 9.94
N THR A 115 8.78 -14.39 10.81
CA THR A 115 8.92 -14.52 12.27
C THR A 115 8.26 -15.79 12.77
N MET A 116 7.05 -16.14 12.28
CA MET A 116 6.38 -17.38 12.67
C MET A 116 7.13 -18.63 12.22
N ALA A 117 7.61 -18.67 10.98
CA ALA A 117 8.40 -19.80 10.48
C ALA A 117 9.64 -20.05 11.34
N ILE A 118 10.38 -18.98 11.64
CA ILE A 118 11.59 -19.04 12.48
C ILE A 118 11.23 -19.44 13.92
N LEU A 119 10.24 -18.77 14.52
CA LEU A 119 9.82 -19.03 15.90
C LEU A 119 9.47 -20.50 16.10
N PHE A 120 8.60 -21.07 15.27
CA PHE A 120 8.19 -22.47 15.42
C PHE A 120 9.28 -23.47 15.04
N SER A 121 10.26 -23.07 14.22
CA SER A 121 11.43 -23.91 13.93
C SER A 121 12.41 -23.98 15.08
N VAL A 122 12.69 -22.84 15.72
CA VAL A 122 13.58 -22.74 16.88
C VAL A 122 12.95 -23.39 18.11
N TRP A 123 11.70 -23.01 18.42
CA TRP A 123 11.01 -23.53 19.60
C TRP A 123 10.64 -25.00 19.49
N GLY A 124 10.60 -25.55 18.27
CA GLY A 124 10.43 -26.98 18.06
C GLY A 124 11.50 -27.85 18.76
N ASN A 125 12.66 -27.29 19.13
CA ASN A 125 13.67 -28.00 19.92
C ASN A 125 13.30 -28.15 21.40
N PHE A 126 12.32 -27.39 21.90
CA PHE A 126 11.95 -27.31 23.31
C PHE A 126 10.53 -27.80 23.58
N THR A 127 9.79 -28.21 22.55
CA THR A 127 8.39 -28.62 22.63
C THR A 127 8.28 -30.12 22.83
N GLY A 128 7.60 -30.56 23.90
CA GLY A 128 7.38 -31.98 24.21
C GLY A 128 6.23 -32.62 23.44
N ILE A 129 5.44 -31.85 22.69
CA ILE A 129 4.36 -32.36 21.84
C ILE A 129 4.87 -32.47 20.39
N LEU A 130 4.59 -33.59 19.72
CA LEU A 130 4.98 -33.83 18.32
C LEU A 130 6.50 -33.73 18.09
N ASP A 131 7.29 -34.18 19.06
CA ASP A 131 8.75 -34.11 19.12
C ASP A 131 9.46 -35.19 18.29
N MET A 132 8.70 -36.11 17.67
CA MET A 132 9.23 -37.16 16.81
C MET A 132 10.12 -36.58 15.71
N ASN A 133 11.43 -36.85 15.80
CA ASN A 133 12.41 -36.45 14.79
C ASN A 133 12.33 -37.39 13.59
N ILE A 134 11.89 -36.85 12.45
CA ILE A 134 11.68 -37.58 11.20
C ILE A 134 13.03 -37.90 10.52
N LEU A 135 14.08 -37.13 10.81
CA LEU A 135 15.41 -37.28 10.24
C LEU A 135 16.42 -37.84 11.25
N SER A 136 15.98 -38.78 12.09
CA SER A 136 16.85 -39.47 13.05
C SER A 136 18.06 -40.08 12.32
N GLY A 137 19.28 -39.61 12.63
CA GLY A 137 20.54 -40.19 12.13
C GLY A 137 21.45 -39.26 11.31
N ASN A 138 20.95 -38.14 10.78
CA ASN A 138 21.73 -37.29 9.85
C ASN A 138 22.34 -36.03 10.49
N GLY A 139 22.34 -35.92 11.83
CA GLY A 139 22.76 -34.70 12.52
C GLY A 139 21.86 -33.47 12.25
N LEU A 140 20.70 -33.69 11.64
CA LEU A 140 19.71 -32.66 11.30
C LEU A 140 18.42 -32.91 12.06
N TYR A 141 17.75 -31.83 12.46
CA TYR A 141 16.46 -31.92 13.15
C TYR A 141 15.31 -31.48 12.25
N LEU A 142 14.32 -32.35 12.10
CA LEU A 142 13.02 -32.04 11.50
C LEU A 142 11.94 -32.87 12.21
N SER A 143 11.07 -32.20 12.96
CA SER A 143 9.98 -32.87 13.67
C SER A 143 8.61 -32.61 13.05
N SER A 144 7.63 -33.45 13.44
CA SER A 144 6.22 -33.23 13.11
C SER A 144 5.73 -31.85 13.55
N TRP A 145 6.22 -31.34 14.69
CA TRP A 145 5.97 -29.97 15.13
C TRP A 145 6.34 -28.92 14.07
N ILE A 146 7.55 -28.99 13.53
CA ILE A 146 8.05 -28.05 12.51
C ILE A 146 7.19 -28.15 11.24
N ILE A 147 6.84 -29.37 10.83
CA ILE A 147 6.01 -29.60 9.64
C ILE A 147 4.63 -28.96 9.78
N ILE A 148 3.98 -29.13 10.92
CA ILE A 148 2.61 -28.62 11.11
C ILE A 148 2.61 -27.11 11.29
N PHE A 149 3.51 -26.58 12.13
CA PHE A 149 3.41 -25.19 12.58
C PHE A 149 4.32 -24.20 11.84
N ALA A 150 5.52 -24.61 11.43
CA ALA A 150 6.48 -23.71 10.79
C ALA A 150 6.37 -23.72 9.25
N VAL A 151 6.24 -24.90 8.63
CA VAL A 151 6.29 -25.06 7.16
C VAL A 151 5.24 -24.21 6.41
N PRO A 152 3.97 -24.08 6.84
CA PRO A 152 2.99 -23.25 6.12
C PRO A 152 3.45 -21.80 5.99
N TYR A 153 4.04 -21.23 7.04
CA TYR A 153 4.55 -19.87 7.02
C TYR A 153 5.91 -19.75 6.37
N PHE A 154 6.72 -20.81 6.42
CA PHE A 154 7.98 -20.88 5.69
C PHE A 154 7.74 -20.70 4.20
N PHE A 155 6.92 -21.53 3.55
CA PHE A 155 6.64 -21.39 2.12
C PHE A 155 6.05 -20.02 1.76
N TYR A 156 5.14 -19.51 2.60
CA TYR A 156 4.59 -18.18 2.39
C TYR A 156 5.65 -17.07 2.51
N SER A 157 6.58 -17.20 3.47
CA SER A 157 7.69 -16.26 3.65
C SER A 157 8.67 -16.28 2.48
N LEU A 158 9.03 -17.47 1.96
CA LEU A 158 9.86 -17.59 0.76
C LEU A 158 9.21 -16.89 -0.44
N TYR A 159 7.92 -17.14 -0.67
CA TYR A 159 7.16 -16.49 -1.74
C TYR A 159 7.11 -14.97 -1.57
N SER A 160 6.84 -14.50 -0.35
CA SER A 160 6.73 -13.07 -0.05
C SER A 160 8.06 -12.35 -0.18
N LEU A 161 9.14 -12.94 0.32
CA LEU A 161 10.50 -12.42 0.21
C LEU A 161 10.98 -12.38 -1.25
N TYR A 162 10.77 -13.47 -2.00
CA TYR A 162 11.01 -13.49 -3.45
C TYR A 162 10.23 -12.37 -4.17
N SER A 163 8.97 -12.19 -3.79
CA SER A 163 8.12 -11.15 -4.36
C SER A 163 8.62 -9.74 -4.05
N CYS A 164 9.27 -9.49 -2.90
CA CYS A 164 9.94 -8.21 -2.62
C CYS A 164 11.00 -7.85 -3.67
N PHE A 165 11.73 -8.84 -4.17
CA PHE A 165 12.78 -8.62 -5.16
C PHE A 165 12.26 -8.49 -6.59
N LYS A 166 11.23 -9.28 -6.93
CA LYS A 166 10.73 -9.42 -8.31
C LYS A 166 9.44 -8.67 -8.63
N LYS A 167 8.50 -8.60 -7.69
CA LYS A 167 7.12 -8.17 -7.96
C LYS A 167 6.76 -6.86 -7.24
N TYR A 168 7.18 -6.68 -5.99
CA TYR A 168 6.76 -5.54 -5.17
C TYR A 168 7.66 -4.35 -5.44
N TYR A 169 7.09 -3.32 -6.07
CA TYR A 169 7.76 -2.04 -6.19
C TYR A 169 7.82 -1.32 -4.83
N VAL A 170 6.71 -1.35 -4.10
CA VAL A 170 6.55 -0.76 -2.77
C VAL A 170 6.00 -1.79 -1.81
N VAL A 171 6.55 -1.78 -0.60
CA VAL A 171 6.02 -2.49 0.56
C VAL A 171 5.44 -1.48 1.55
N HIS A 172 4.23 -1.76 2.04
CA HIS A 172 3.52 -0.89 2.98
C HIS A 172 3.80 -1.27 4.44
N MET A 173 4.26 -0.30 5.21
CA MET A 173 4.49 -0.34 6.66
C MET A 173 3.50 0.59 7.36
N GLY A 174 2.28 0.11 7.55
CA GLY A 174 1.18 0.93 8.07
C GLY A 174 0.87 2.09 7.11
N GLN A 175 1.25 3.32 7.48
CA GLN A 175 1.03 4.51 6.65
C GLN A 175 2.25 4.90 5.80
N LYS A 176 3.40 4.25 6.02
CA LYS A 176 4.62 4.51 5.24
C LYS A 176 4.78 3.46 4.16
N SER A 177 5.38 3.86 3.05
CA SER A 177 5.83 2.96 1.99
C SER A 177 7.36 2.94 1.97
N THR A 178 7.94 1.77 1.73
CA THR A 178 9.36 1.62 1.44
C THR A 178 9.53 0.90 0.10
N ASN A 179 10.70 1.06 -0.53
CA ASN A 179 11.05 0.31 -1.73
C ASN A 179 11.08 -1.19 -1.41
N GLY A 180 10.41 -2.00 -2.22
CA GLY A 180 10.27 -3.44 -1.95
C GLY A 180 11.60 -4.18 -1.91
N ARG A 181 12.57 -3.82 -2.77
CA ARG A 181 13.91 -4.43 -2.78
C ARG A 181 14.71 -4.07 -1.53
N ASN A 182 14.71 -2.80 -1.14
CA ASN A 182 15.39 -2.36 0.08
C ASN A 182 14.81 -3.06 1.31
N PHE A 183 13.49 -3.24 1.33
CA PHE A 183 12.83 -3.98 2.39
C PHE A 183 13.18 -5.47 2.36
N GLY A 184 13.21 -6.10 1.18
CA GLY A 184 13.65 -7.48 1.01
C GLY A 184 15.08 -7.70 1.50
N ASN A 185 16.03 -6.82 1.12
CA ASN A 185 17.41 -6.85 1.60
C ASN A 185 17.49 -6.71 3.12
N PHE A 186 16.73 -5.78 3.70
CA PHE A 186 16.64 -5.61 5.14
C PHE A 186 16.11 -6.87 5.83
N CYS A 187 15.02 -7.46 5.34
CA CYS A 187 14.48 -8.71 5.86
C CYS A 187 15.51 -9.84 5.78
N THR A 188 16.18 -10.02 4.63
CA THR A 188 17.22 -11.04 4.50
C THR A 188 18.36 -10.83 5.48
N PHE A 189 18.84 -9.60 5.65
CA PHE A 189 19.88 -9.28 6.62
C PHE A 189 19.43 -9.65 8.05
N CYS A 190 18.20 -9.29 8.42
CA CYS A 190 17.64 -9.66 9.72
C CYS A 190 17.51 -11.17 9.92
N ILE A 191 17.16 -11.94 8.88
CA ILE A 191 17.10 -13.42 8.93
C ILE A 191 18.48 -13.97 9.24
N ILE A 192 19.48 -13.63 8.42
CA ILE A 192 20.84 -14.15 8.56
C ILE A 192 21.41 -13.77 9.93
N LEU A 193 21.22 -12.53 10.36
CA LEU A 193 21.67 -12.07 11.67
C LEU A 193 20.98 -12.84 12.80
N TYR A 194 19.67 -13.01 12.73
CA TYR A 194 18.91 -13.76 13.73
C TYR A 194 19.39 -15.21 13.80
N GLU A 195 19.63 -15.86 12.66
CA GLU A 195 20.08 -17.25 12.59
C GLU A 195 21.49 -17.44 13.14
N LEU A 196 22.41 -16.51 12.86
CA LEU A 196 23.74 -16.52 13.46
C LEU A 196 23.67 -16.38 14.98
N VAL A 197 22.84 -15.45 15.48
CA VAL A 197 22.62 -15.27 16.92
C VAL A 197 21.99 -16.52 17.53
N TYR A 198 20.99 -17.11 16.87
CA TYR A 198 20.35 -18.34 17.31
C TYR A 198 21.33 -19.49 17.38
N LEU A 199 22.12 -19.75 16.34
CA LEU A 199 23.10 -20.83 16.33
C LEU A 199 24.15 -20.63 17.41
N PHE A 200 24.68 -19.41 17.56
CA PHE A 200 25.62 -19.08 18.62
C PHE A 200 25.03 -19.36 20.02
N LEU A 201 23.83 -18.84 20.29
CA LEU A 201 23.15 -19.05 21.56
C LEU A 201 22.81 -20.52 21.79
N PHE A 202 22.33 -21.23 20.76
CA PHE A 202 21.95 -22.63 20.86
C PHE A 202 23.12 -23.52 21.27
N TYR A 203 24.28 -23.39 20.61
CA TYR A 203 25.48 -24.13 20.98
C TYR A 203 26.03 -23.69 22.34
N TYR A 204 26.06 -22.39 22.61
CA TYR A 204 26.46 -21.86 23.92
C TYR A 204 25.61 -22.45 25.05
N TYR A 205 24.29 -22.50 24.90
CA TYR A 205 23.41 -23.04 25.94
C TYR A 205 23.51 -24.56 26.12
N ILE A 206 23.75 -25.32 25.04
CA ILE A 206 23.99 -26.76 25.11
C ILE A 206 25.23 -27.05 25.94
N ASP A 207 26.32 -26.31 25.71
CA ASP A 207 27.61 -26.56 26.36
C ASP A 207 27.59 -26.18 27.84
N PHE A 208 26.91 -25.07 28.20
CA PHE A 208 27.00 -24.53 29.55
C PHE A 208 25.85 -24.94 30.49
N ASN A 209 24.83 -25.67 30.03
CA ASN A 209 23.69 -26.16 30.85
C ASN A 209 22.92 -25.08 31.66
N TYR A 210 23.12 -23.79 31.41
CA TYR A 210 22.48 -22.71 32.19
C TYR A 210 21.06 -22.35 31.74
N PHE A 211 20.55 -22.94 30.65
CA PHE A 211 19.22 -22.59 30.16
C PHE A 211 18.13 -23.38 30.93
N PRO A 212 17.06 -22.71 31.43
CA PRO A 212 16.02 -23.37 32.23
C PRO A 212 15.24 -24.44 31.46
N LEU A 213 15.35 -24.45 30.12
CA LEU A 213 14.73 -25.44 29.25
C LEU A 213 15.81 -26.24 28.55
N LYS A 214 16.00 -27.51 28.94
CA LYS A 214 16.90 -28.38 28.18
C LYS A 214 16.29 -28.63 26.80
N PRO A 215 17.03 -28.39 25.70
CA PRO A 215 16.54 -28.75 24.38
C PRO A 215 16.37 -30.27 24.32
N ILE A 216 15.25 -30.73 23.78
CA ILE A 216 14.96 -32.15 23.55
C ILE A 216 15.87 -32.68 22.43
N HIS A 217 16.19 -31.82 21.46
CA HIS A 217 17.04 -32.14 20.33
C HIS A 217 18.26 -31.22 20.30
N GLN A 218 19.46 -31.81 20.16
CA GLN A 218 20.74 -31.07 20.16
C GLN A 218 21.15 -30.57 18.77
N ASN A 219 20.35 -30.84 17.74
CA ASN A 219 20.68 -30.49 16.37
C ASN A 219 19.89 -29.25 15.91
N PRO A 220 20.49 -28.38 15.09
CA PRO A 220 19.76 -27.25 14.52
C PRO A 220 18.64 -27.70 13.57
N SER A 221 17.58 -26.91 13.51
CA SER A 221 16.44 -27.17 12.63
C SER A 221 16.86 -27.05 11.16
N LEU A 222 16.58 -28.09 10.37
CA LEU A 222 16.84 -28.12 8.94
C LEU A 222 16.14 -26.96 8.21
N LEU A 223 14.93 -26.59 8.65
CA LEU A 223 14.16 -25.53 8.01
C LEU A 223 14.81 -24.15 8.15
N VAL A 224 15.45 -23.88 9.29
CA VAL A 224 16.22 -22.65 9.52
C VAL A 224 17.40 -22.61 8.55
N ILE A 225 18.18 -23.69 8.45
CA ILE A 225 19.32 -23.77 7.52
C ILE A 225 18.88 -23.52 6.06
N PHE A 226 17.77 -24.13 5.63
CA PHE A 226 17.22 -23.88 4.30
C PHE A 226 16.79 -22.43 4.11
N LEU A 227 16.18 -21.80 5.12
CA LEU A 227 15.81 -20.40 5.10
C LEU A 227 17.03 -19.49 4.95
N SER A 228 18.13 -19.79 5.66
CA SER A 228 19.43 -19.10 5.54
C SER A 228 19.95 -19.14 4.12
N ILE A 229 20.08 -20.35 3.57
CA ILE A 229 20.67 -20.60 2.25
C ILE A 229 19.82 -19.91 1.18
N TYR A 230 18.49 -20.07 1.25
CA TYR A 230 17.59 -19.43 0.30
C TYR A 230 17.67 -17.90 0.36
N SER A 231 17.66 -17.33 1.56
CA SER A 231 17.75 -15.88 1.76
C SER A 231 19.09 -15.34 1.24
N LEU A 232 20.19 -16.04 1.50
CA LEU A 232 21.51 -15.72 0.96
C LEU A 232 21.51 -15.74 -0.58
N ILE A 233 20.93 -16.77 -1.20
CA ILE A 233 20.79 -16.86 -2.66
C ILE A 233 20.00 -15.67 -3.22
N LEU A 234 18.89 -15.29 -2.58
CA LEU A 234 18.12 -14.11 -2.99
C LEU A 234 18.95 -12.82 -2.90
N SER A 235 19.68 -12.63 -1.81
CA SER A 235 20.55 -11.46 -1.63
C SER A 235 21.68 -11.40 -2.65
N ILE A 236 22.33 -12.54 -2.97
CA ILE A 236 23.40 -12.57 -3.98
C ILE A 236 22.82 -12.28 -5.36
N ARG A 237 21.73 -12.95 -5.74
CA ARG A 237 21.13 -12.80 -7.08
C ARG A 237 20.48 -11.44 -7.32
N TYR A 238 19.84 -10.87 -6.30
CA TYR A 238 19.01 -9.67 -6.47
C TYR A 238 19.54 -8.42 -5.76
N GLY A 239 20.48 -8.56 -4.82
CA GLY A 239 20.93 -7.48 -3.96
C GLY A 239 21.86 -6.45 -4.64
N LYS A 240 22.69 -6.86 -5.62
CA LYS A 240 23.68 -5.96 -6.25
C LYS A 240 23.48 -5.69 -7.74
N SER A 241 22.87 -6.60 -8.50
CA SER A 241 22.93 -6.56 -9.98
C SER A 241 21.61 -6.24 -10.68
N SER A 242 20.54 -5.99 -9.94
CA SER A 242 19.27 -5.66 -10.59
C SER A 242 19.27 -4.20 -10.98
N ALA A 243 19.34 -3.90 -12.28
CA ALA A 243 19.12 -2.56 -12.82
C ALA A 243 17.96 -1.89 -12.06
N PRO A 244 18.10 -0.60 -11.67
CA PRO A 244 17.02 0.10 -11.01
C PRO A 244 15.77 -0.12 -11.83
N TYR A 245 14.70 -0.60 -11.18
CA TYR A 245 13.41 -0.71 -11.87
C TYR A 245 13.15 0.70 -12.38
N THR A 246 13.21 0.88 -13.70
CA THR A 246 12.76 2.11 -14.32
C THR A 246 11.30 2.16 -13.95
N MET A 247 10.99 2.99 -12.95
CA MET A 247 9.62 3.42 -12.69
C MET A 247 9.06 3.75 -14.07
N PRO A 248 7.94 3.15 -14.48
CA PRO A 248 7.22 3.66 -15.64
C PRO A 248 7.11 5.17 -15.42
N GLU A 249 7.71 5.95 -16.31
CA GLU A 249 8.06 7.38 -16.18
C GLU A 249 6.89 8.31 -15.79
N VAL A 250 5.68 7.73 -15.77
CA VAL A 250 4.39 8.31 -15.42
C VAL A 250 4.29 8.75 -13.95
N ALA A 251 5.04 8.18 -13.01
CA ALA A 251 4.97 8.61 -11.60
C ALA A 251 5.69 9.96 -11.35
N THR A 252 6.63 10.35 -12.20
CA THR A 252 7.47 11.55 -12.03
C THR A 252 6.93 12.76 -12.79
N GLU A 253 5.98 12.57 -13.71
CA GLU A 253 5.41 13.63 -14.53
C GLU A 253 4.05 14.15 -14.02
N ILE A 254 3.78 14.05 -12.72
CA ILE A 254 2.91 15.03 -12.05
C ILE A 254 3.78 16.23 -11.69
N ARG A 255 4.38 16.87 -12.71
CA ARG A 255 4.69 18.30 -12.57
C ARG A 255 3.33 18.97 -12.39
N PRO A 256 3.11 19.77 -11.33
CA PRO A 256 1.94 20.63 -11.30
C PRO A 256 1.89 21.35 -12.66
N PRO A 257 0.75 21.33 -13.38
CA PRO A 257 0.67 22.00 -14.67
C PRO A 257 1.23 23.41 -14.47
N PRO A 258 2.14 23.89 -15.33
CA PRO A 258 2.66 25.24 -15.23
C PRO A 258 1.43 26.12 -15.04
N GLN A 259 1.38 26.81 -13.89
CA GLN A 259 0.24 27.66 -13.54
C GLN A 259 -0.10 28.42 -14.81
N ILE A 260 -1.29 28.15 -15.35
CA ILE A 260 -1.84 28.89 -16.46
C ILE A 260 -1.94 30.30 -15.89
N ARG A 261 -0.93 31.14 -16.16
CA ARG A 261 -0.99 32.57 -15.91
C ARG A 261 -2.29 33.00 -16.57
N ASP A 262 -3.21 33.47 -15.75
CA ASP A 262 -4.53 33.91 -16.15
C ASP A 262 -4.39 34.91 -17.31
N PHE A 263 -4.53 34.40 -18.53
CA PHE A 263 -4.84 35.22 -19.69
C PHE A 263 -6.28 35.68 -19.51
N ASN A 264 -6.42 36.86 -18.88
CA ASN A 264 -7.48 37.86 -19.04
C ASN A 264 -7.81 38.52 -17.69
N ILE A 265 -6.89 39.36 -17.21
CA ILE A 265 -7.29 40.55 -16.47
C ILE A 265 -7.13 41.73 -17.45
N PRO A 266 -8.21 42.39 -17.87
CA PRO A 266 -8.12 43.67 -18.56
C PRO A 266 -7.68 44.71 -17.51
N THR A 267 -6.38 44.89 -17.36
CA THR A 267 -5.83 46.02 -16.60
C THR A 267 -6.13 47.28 -17.38
N THR A 268 -7.05 48.05 -16.83
CA THR A 268 -7.27 49.47 -17.12
C THR A 268 -5.94 50.20 -17.19
N ARG A 269 -5.62 50.64 -18.40
CA ARG A 269 -4.93 51.88 -18.78
C ARG A 269 -4.47 52.71 -17.56
N ARG A 270 -3.21 52.51 -17.17
CA ARG A 270 -2.47 53.52 -16.40
C ARG A 270 -1.29 53.96 -17.26
N THR A 271 -1.46 55.14 -17.83
CA THR A 271 -0.45 55.96 -18.48
C THR A 271 0.55 56.44 -17.44
N THR A 272 1.85 56.18 -17.66
CA THR A 272 2.98 57.04 -17.24
C THR A 272 4.29 56.55 -17.89
N PRO A 273 5.34 57.39 -17.98
CA PRO A 273 5.97 57.70 -19.27
C PRO A 273 7.34 57.04 -19.51
N VAL A 274 7.63 56.98 -20.81
CA VAL A 274 8.92 57.03 -21.50
C VAL A 274 10.12 57.43 -20.63
N ARG A 275 11.13 56.55 -20.58
CA ARG A 275 12.54 56.98 -20.49
C ARG A 275 13.42 56.07 -21.37
N PRO A 276 14.31 56.64 -22.20
CA PRO A 276 15.05 55.88 -23.21
C PRO A 276 16.42 55.39 -22.72
N ARG A 277 16.98 54.47 -23.52
CA ARG A 277 18.43 54.28 -23.79
C ARG A 277 19.22 53.39 -22.82
N SER A 278 19.68 52.23 -23.31
CA SER A 278 21.09 52.05 -23.68
C SER A 278 21.29 50.81 -24.55
N ASN A 279 22.28 50.93 -25.43
CA ASN A 279 22.67 49.99 -26.47
C ASN A 279 23.58 48.91 -25.88
N VAL A 280 23.36 47.64 -26.24
CA VAL A 280 24.45 46.65 -26.32
C VAL A 280 24.21 45.74 -27.53
N PRO A 281 25.06 45.80 -28.57
CA PRO A 281 25.04 44.84 -29.66
C PRO A 281 25.96 43.66 -29.32
N THR A 282 25.50 42.44 -29.55
CA THR A 282 26.42 41.31 -29.72
C THR A 282 26.00 40.51 -30.93
N SER A 283 26.81 40.69 -31.96
CA SER A 283 26.87 39.98 -33.21
C SER A 283 27.36 38.55 -33.01
N ARG A 284 26.80 37.59 -33.76
CA ARG A 284 27.54 36.51 -34.46
C ARG A 284 26.57 35.69 -35.34
N PRO A 285 27.08 35.02 -36.39
CA PRO A 285 26.40 34.97 -37.68
C PRO A 285 25.80 33.60 -38.04
N ARG A 286 24.67 33.68 -38.74
CA ARG A 286 24.36 33.09 -40.05
C ARG A 286 24.97 31.70 -40.39
N SER A 287 24.10 30.71 -40.51
CA SER A 287 24.18 29.72 -41.60
C SER A 287 22.81 29.63 -42.29
N GLN A 288 22.86 29.72 -43.62
CA GLN A 288 21.73 29.83 -44.55
C GLN A 288 21.36 28.45 -45.10
N LYS A 289 20.06 28.19 -45.38
CA LYS A 289 19.53 27.72 -46.70
C LYS A 289 18.00 27.44 -46.65
N PRO A 290 17.27 27.32 -47.79
CA PRO A 290 16.36 28.38 -48.22
C PRO A 290 14.89 27.96 -48.42
N THR A 291 14.03 28.99 -48.33
CA THR A 291 12.89 29.37 -49.19
C THR A 291 12.03 28.29 -49.87
N VAL A 292 10.74 28.24 -49.50
CA VAL A 292 9.61 28.19 -50.46
C VAL A 292 8.53 29.16 -50.02
N THR A 293 8.27 30.12 -50.90
CA THR A 293 7.30 31.21 -50.84
C THR A 293 5.96 30.74 -51.43
N VAL A 294 4.85 30.89 -50.70
CA VAL A 294 3.51 30.96 -51.31
C VAL A 294 2.80 32.18 -50.75
N SER A 295 2.75 33.21 -51.59
CA SER A 295 2.03 34.45 -51.47
C SER A 295 0.51 34.20 -51.59
N ARG A 296 -0.29 34.78 -50.70
CA ARG A 296 -1.75 34.89 -50.88
C ARG A 296 -2.20 36.33 -50.63
N PRO A 297 -3.04 36.92 -51.50
CA PRO A 297 -3.10 38.36 -51.65
C PRO A 297 -3.93 39.07 -50.58
N ARG A 298 -3.37 40.22 -50.20
CA ARG A 298 -3.91 41.26 -49.31
C ARG A 298 -5.06 41.97 -50.01
N ARG A 299 -6.30 41.70 -49.58
CA ARG A 299 -7.49 42.46 -50.02
C ARG A 299 -7.61 43.72 -49.15
N GLN A 300 -7.09 44.83 -49.66
CA GLN A 300 -7.43 46.17 -49.20
C GLN A 300 -8.86 46.52 -49.65
N LYS A 301 -9.65 47.13 -48.76
CA LYS A 301 -10.82 47.97 -49.10
C LYS A 301 -11.16 48.89 -47.92
N PRO A 302 -11.86 50.01 -48.15
CA PRO A 302 -11.35 51.33 -47.77
C PRO A 302 -12.02 51.93 -46.54
N ALA A 303 -11.35 52.94 -46.00
CA ALA A 303 -11.87 53.84 -44.98
C ALA A 303 -13.19 54.47 -45.42
N SER A 304 -14.19 54.43 -44.54
CA SER A 304 -15.32 55.37 -44.57
C SER A 304 -15.73 55.76 -43.15
N ARG A 305 -15.43 57.03 -42.87
CA ARG A 305 -16.31 58.04 -42.30
C ARG A 305 -17.11 57.70 -41.03
N ILE A 306 -16.62 58.33 -39.97
CA ILE A 306 -17.28 58.77 -38.74
C ILE A 306 -18.76 59.16 -38.96
N THR A 307 -19.66 58.52 -38.23
CA THR A 307 -20.91 59.17 -37.77
C THR A 307 -21.23 58.67 -36.36
N ARG A 308 -21.02 59.57 -35.40
CA ARG A 308 -21.26 59.39 -33.97
C ARG A 308 -22.77 59.51 -33.74
N VAL A 309 -23.48 58.38 -33.71
CA VAL A 309 -24.87 58.33 -33.24
C VAL A 309 -24.88 57.78 -31.83
N GLN A 310 -25.20 58.66 -30.89
CA GLN A 310 -25.32 58.46 -29.47
C GLN A 310 -26.54 57.55 -29.20
N ARG A 311 -26.29 56.24 -29.10
CA ARG A 311 -27.35 55.26 -28.80
C ARG A 311 -27.41 55.04 -27.30
N GLN A 312 -28.49 55.55 -26.72
CA GLN A 312 -28.88 55.41 -25.31
C GLN A 312 -28.73 53.96 -24.82
N SER A 313 -28.06 53.82 -23.69
CA SER A 313 -27.88 52.60 -22.93
C SER A 313 -29.22 52.08 -22.40
N ARG A 314 -29.93 51.32 -23.23
CA ARG A 314 -31.07 50.50 -22.78
C ARG A 314 -30.51 49.31 -22.03
N VAL A 315 -30.70 49.33 -20.70
CA VAL A 315 -30.38 48.23 -19.78
C VAL A 315 -30.99 46.93 -20.31
N GLN A 316 -30.18 46.09 -20.92
CA GLN A 316 -30.59 44.77 -21.37
C GLN A 316 -30.70 43.85 -20.16
N VAL A 317 -31.94 43.63 -19.72
CA VAL A 317 -32.28 42.54 -18.79
C VAL A 317 -31.75 41.23 -19.38
N PRO A 318 -30.92 40.46 -18.64
CA PRO A 318 -30.29 39.25 -19.17
C PRO A 318 -31.37 38.24 -19.56
N SER A 319 -31.45 37.95 -20.86
CA SER A 319 -32.53 37.12 -21.42
C SER A 319 -32.50 35.69 -20.87
N LYS A 320 -33.69 35.18 -20.53
CA LYS A 320 -33.95 33.82 -20.00
C LYS A 320 -33.41 32.68 -20.89
N LYS A 321 -32.97 32.95 -22.14
CA LYS A 321 -32.46 31.93 -23.08
C LYS A 321 -31.13 31.29 -22.67
N LYS A 322 -30.29 31.93 -21.83
CA LYS A 322 -29.02 31.33 -21.38
C LYS A 322 -29.19 30.18 -20.36
N LYS A 323 -30.23 30.20 -19.53
CA LYS A 323 -30.46 29.16 -18.50
C LYS A 323 -30.83 27.79 -19.11
N SER A 324 -31.55 27.75 -20.24
CA SER A 324 -31.98 26.47 -20.82
C SER A 324 -30.81 25.67 -21.44
N LYS A 325 -29.85 26.34 -22.10
CA LYS A 325 -28.68 25.69 -22.72
C LYS A 325 -27.75 25.04 -21.69
N MET A 326 -27.57 25.67 -20.53
CA MET A 326 -26.73 25.12 -19.46
C MET A 326 -27.34 23.83 -18.88
N SER A 327 -28.67 23.77 -18.74
CA SER A 327 -29.35 22.57 -18.23
C SER A 327 -29.20 21.34 -19.14
N ARG A 328 -29.24 21.53 -20.46
CA ARG A 328 -29.06 20.42 -21.43
C ARG A 328 -27.63 19.87 -21.39
N LYS A 329 -26.63 20.74 -21.28
CA LYS A 329 -25.22 20.33 -21.21
C LYS A 329 -24.93 19.54 -19.93
N LEU A 330 -25.56 19.90 -18.81
CA LEU A 330 -25.41 19.17 -17.53
C LEU A 330 -26.10 17.80 -17.57
N LYS A 331 -27.29 17.68 -18.18
CA LYS A 331 -27.99 16.39 -18.33
C LYS A 331 -27.14 15.35 -19.08
N GLY A 332 -26.39 15.76 -20.10
CA GLY A 332 -25.51 14.85 -20.86
C GLY A 332 -24.30 14.32 -20.09
N LEU A 333 -24.08 14.78 -18.86
CA LEU A 333 -22.99 14.33 -17.99
C LEU A 333 -23.48 13.45 -16.83
N MET A 334 -24.79 13.18 -16.73
CA MET A 334 -25.34 12.30 -15.71
C MET A 334 -25.07 10.82 -16.03
N PRO A 335 -24.84 9.97 -15.01
CA PRO A 335 -24.81 8.52 -15.17
C PRO A 335 -26.08 7.99 -15.85
N ILE A 336 -25.94 6.97 -16.70
CA ILE A 336 -27.06 6.28 -17.33
C ILE A 336 -27.40 5.08 -16.46
N ALA A 337 -28.51 5.17 -15.74
CA ALA A 337 -29.08 4.10 -14.91
C ALA A 337 -30.60 4.25 -14.88
N GLY A 338 -31.33 3.17 -14.59
CA GLY A 338 -32.79 3.22 -14.44
C GLY A 338 -33.23 4.16 -13.31
N VAL A 339 -32.58 4.04 -12.15
CA VAL A 339 -32.70 4.97 -11.03
C VAL A 339 -31.30 5.46 -10.66
N VAL A 340 -31.06 6.76 -10.83
CA VAL A 340 -29.77 7.38 -10.49
C VAL A 340 -29.73 7.65 -8.99
N THR A 341 -28.68 7.16 -8.32
CA THR A 341 -28.43 7.33 -6.88
C THR A 341 -27.18 8.16 -6.64
N VAL A 342 -26.90 8.52 -5.37
CA VAL A 342 -25.66 9.23 -4.99
C VAL A 342 -24.42 8.38 -5.29
N GLU A 343 -24.54 7.05 -5.18
CA GLU A 343 -23.44 6.10 -5.45
C GLU A 343 -22.99 6.16 -6.92
N ASP A 344 -23.91 6.43 -7.85
CA ASP A 344 -23.58 6.54 -9.28
C ASP A 344 -22.69 7.74 -9.62
N PHE A 345 -22.58 8.72 -8.71
CA PHE A 345 -21.68 9.86 -8.86
C PHE A 345 -20.28 9.64 -8.28
N LYS A 346 -20.04 8.52 -7.58
CA LYS A 346 -18.73 8.20 -7.03
C LYS A 346 -17.83 7.62 -8.11
N CYS A 347 -16.54 7.91 -8.01
CA CYS A 347 -15.53 7.35 -8.90
C CYS A 347 -15.56 5.81 -8.82
N ILE A 348 -15.66 5.13 -9.96
CA ILE A 348 -15.77 3.66 -10.04
C ILE A 348 -14.52 2.90 -9.56
N PHE A 349 -13.41 3.59 -9.32
CA PHE A 349 -12.15 2.98 -8.86
C PHE A 349 -11.87 3.26 -7.39
N CYS A 350 -12.03 4.50 -6.93
CA CYS A 350 -11.75 4.86 -5.54
C CYS A 350 -13.00 4.88 -4.64
N PHE A 351 -14.19 4.68 -5.21
CA PHE A 351 -15.48 4.67 -4.51
C PHE A 351 -15.75 5.94 -3.68
N GLN A 352 -15.12 7.05 -4.06
CA GLN A 352 -15.32 8.35 -3.43
C GLN A 352 -15.99 9.31 -4.40
N LEU A 353 -16.87 10.16 -3.86
CA LEU A 353 -17.40 11.29 -4.58
C LEU A 353 -16.25 12.28 -4.88
N PRO A 354 -16.07 12.76 -6.11
CA PRO A 354 -15.05 13.75 -6.43
C PRO A 354 -15.13 14.97 -5.50
N LYS A 355 -14.00 15.42 -4.96
CA LYS A 355 -13.94 16.55 -4.02
C LYS A 355 -13.29 17.77 -4.68
N PRO A 356 -13.54 18.99 -4.16
CA PRO A 356 -12.82 20.18 -4.63
C PRO A 356 -11.29 20.09 -4.51
N SER A 357 -10.76 19.22 -3.63
CA SER A 357 -9.34 18.92 -3.51
C SER A 357 -8.77 18.10 -4.68
N ASP A 358 -9.61 17.43 -5.48
CA ASP A 358 -9.20 16.69 -6.69
C ASP A 358 -8.96 17.62 -7.91
N ARG A 359 -8.90 18.93 -7.70
CA ARG A 359 -8.62 19.92 -8.76
C ARG A 359 -7.31 19.55 -9.47
N GLY A 360 -7.38 19.39 -10.79
CA GLY A 360 -6.25 19.00 -11.65
C GLY A 360 -6.29 17.54 -12.11
N ARG A 361 -6.95 16.63 -11.36
CA ARG A 361 -7.07 15.21 -11.78
C ARG A 361 -8.03 15.03 -12.94
N GLY A 362 -9.12 15.80 -12.94
CA GLY A 362 -10.18 15.70 -13.95
C GLY A 362 -11.03 14.42 -13.80
N ILE A 363 -12.19 14.42 -14.45
CA ILE A 363 -13.17 13.32 -14.44
C ILE A 363 -13.38 12.83 -15.86
N VAL A 364 -13.29 11.52 -16.06
CA VAL A 364 -13.66 10.85 -17.31
C VAL A 364 -14.97 10.09 -17.06
N LEU A 365 -15.92 10.22 -17.98
CA LEU A 365 -17.15 9.42 -17.93
C LEU A 365 -17.03 8.28 -18.93
N CYS A 366 -17.45 7.08 -18.53
CA CYS A 366 -17.56 5.96 -19.46
C CYS A 366 -18.42 6.35 -20.68
N PRO A 367 -17.99 6.09 -21.93
CA PRO A 367 -18.77 6.46 -23.10
C PRO A 367 -20.16 5.80 -23.12
N SER A 368 -20.26 4.57 -22.59
CA SER A 368 -21.50 3.76 -22.58
C SER A 368 -22.40 4.07 -21.39
N CYS A 369 -21.93 3.91 -20.14
CA CYS A 369 -22.79 4.06 -18.95
C CYS A 369 -22.68 5.43 -18.25
N LYS A 370 -21.77 6.30 -18.67
CA LYS A 370 -21.51 7.62 -18.08
C LYS A 370 -21.11 7.63 -16.60
N HIS A 371 -20.82 6.49 -15.97
CA HIS A 371 -20.24 6.47 -14.62
C HIS A 371 -18.87 7.16 -14.60
N PRO A 372 -18.56 7.92 -13.54
CA PRO A 372 -17.35 8.73 -13.46
C PRO A 372 -16.14 7.94 -12.97
N ALA A 373 -14.97 8.37 -13.42
CA ALA A 373 -13.69 7.97 -12.88
C ALA A 373 -12.77 9.19 -12.81
N HIS A 374 -11.86 9.25 -11.83
CA HIS A 374 -10.74 10.18 -11.92
C HIS A 374 -9.90 9.84 -13.16
N ALA A 375 -9.45 10.85 -13.90
CA ALA A 375 -8.86 10.62 -15.22
C ALA A 375 -7.55 9.81 -15.16
N ASP A 376 -6.80 9.93 -14.07
CA ASP A 376 -5.63 9.12 -13.74
C ASP A 376 -6.01 7.64 -13.59
N ALA A 377 -6.95 7.33 -12.69
CA ALA A 377 -7.41 5.96 -12.45
C ALA A 377 -8.03 5.31 -13.69
N PHE A 378 -8.77 6.08 -14.49
CA PHE A 378 -9.34 5.60 -15.75
C PHE A 378 -8.26 5.26 -16.78
N LYS A 379 -7.23 6.11 -16.91
CA LYS A 379 -6.11 5.84 -17.82
C LYS A 379 -5.30 4.63 -17.37
N ASP A 380 -5.08 4.47 -16.07
CA ASP A 380 -4.36 3.32 -15.52
C ASP A 380 -5.13 2.02 -15.80
N TRP A 381 -6.46 2.01 -15.58
CA TRP A 381 -7.31 0.87 -15.91
C TRP A 381 -7.25 0.50 -17.40
N LEU A 382 -7.25 1.51 -18.28
CA LEU A 382 -7.22 1.29 -19.73
C LEU A 382 -5.91 0.67 -20.25
N ARG A 383 -4.86 0.60 -19.43
CA ARG A 383 -3.60 -0.08 -19.78
C ARG A 383 -3.73 -1.59 -19.71
N SER A 384 -4.54 -2.11 -18.79
CA SER A 384 -4.73 -3.55 -18.58
C SER A 384 -6.03 -4.07 -19.16
N SER A 385 -7.04 -3.22 -19.36
CA SER A 385 -8.34 -3.61 -19.89
C SER A 385 -8.85 -2.64 -20.94
N ASN A 386 -9.49 -3.16 -21.98
CA ASN A 386 -10.27 -2.36 -22.93
C ASN A 386 -11.76 -2.29 -22.57
N LEU A 387 -12.16 -2.77 -21.39
CA LEU A 387 -13.55 -2.81 -20.93
C LEU A 387 -13.80 -1.76 -19.85
N CYS A 388 -15.03 -1.28 -19.70
CA CYS A 388 -15.42 -0.47 -18.55
C CYS A 388 -15.52 -1.34 -17.29
N SER A 389 -14.88 -0.94 -16.19
CA SER A 389 -14.93 -1.67 -14.90
C SER A 389 -16.33 -1.74 -14.28
N ARG A 390 -17.26 -0.87 -14.68
CA ARG A 390 -18.63 -0.84 -14.15
C ARG A 390 -19.63 -1.62 -15.01
N CYS A 391 -19.67 -1.35 -16.32
CA CYS A 391 -20.68 -1.92 -17.22
C CYS A 391 -20.15 -3.00 -18.17
N GLY A 392 -18.86 -3.30 -18.13
CA GLY A 392 -18.23 -4.31 -19.01
C GLY A 392 -18.12 -3.91 -20.48
N ALA A 393 -18.71 -2.78 -20.89
CA ALA A 393 -18.70 -2.37 -22.30
C ALA A 393 -17.29 -2.03 -22.81
N THR A 394 -16.99 -2.46 -24.04
CA THR A 394 -15.72 -2.18 -24.71
C THR A 394 -15.54 -0.68 -24.98
N ILE A 395 -14.37 -0.15 -24.62
CA ILE A 395 -13.98 1.25 -24.81
C ILE A 395 -13.18 1.36 -26.11
N SER A 396 -13.69 2.18 -27.03
CA SER A 396 -13.10 2.36 -28.36
C SER A 396 -11.64 2.83 -28.30
N ALA A 397 -10.82 2.40 -29.26
CA ALA A 397 -9.41 2.80 -29.32
C ALA A 397 -9.22 4.33 -29.39
N SER A 398 -10.12 5.04 -30.06
CA SER A 398 -10.10 6.51 -30.13
C SER A 398 -10.32 7.15 -28.75
N PHE A 399 -11.29 6.65 -27.98
CA PHE A 399 -11.54 7.13 -26.63
C PHE A 399 -10.41 6.76 -25.65
N ARG A 400 -9.79 5.58 -25.83
CA ARG A 400 -8.65 5.16 -25.01
C ARG A 400 -7.43 6.07 -25.21
N ARG A 401 -7.15 6.48 -26.45
CA ARG A 401 -6.04 7.39 -26.77
C ARG A 401 -6.28 8.81 -26.26
N ASN A 402 -7.52 9.30 -26.35
CA ASN A 402 -7.85 10.67 -25.97
C ASN A 402 -9.22 10.74 -25.24
N PRO A 403 -9.28 10.33 -23.97
CA PRO A 403 -10.52 10.35 -23.21
C PRO A 403 -10.96 11.80 -22.95
N LYS A 404 -12.25 12.07 -23.04
CA LYS A 404 -12.80 13.41 -22.77
C LYS A 404 -12.74 13.71 -21.27
N ILE A 405 -11.81 14.58 -20.86
CA ILE A 405 -11.64 15.00 -19.48
C ILE A 405 -12.56 16.19 -19.15
N ILE A 406 -13.36 16.04 -18.10
CA ILE A 406 -14.24 17.05 -17.54
C ILE A 406 -13.60 17.61 -16.28
N SER A 407 -13.68 18.93 -16.06
CA SER A 407 -13.18 19.50 -14.81
C SER A 407 -14.03 19.06 -13.62
N VAL A 408 -13.38 18.80 -12.48
CA VAL A 408 -14.05 18.39 -11.23
C VAL A 408 -15.14 19.41 -10.83
N LYS A 409 -14.88 20.70 -11.02
CA LYS A 409 -15.85 21.78 -10.77
C LYS A 409 -17.13 21.62 -11.59
N VAL A 410 -17.02 21.31 -12.88
CA VAL A 410 -18.19 21.10 -13.75
C VAL A 410 -18.93 19.84 -13.34
N TYR A 411 -18.23 18.77 -12.99
CA TYR A 411 -18.86 17.53 -12.55
C TYR A 411 -19.61 17.69 -11.21
N LEU A 412 -19.01 18.41 -10.26
CA LEU A 412 -19.66 18.76 -8.99
C LEU A 412 -20.95 19.58 -9.19
N GLN A 413 -20.99 20.47 -10.19
CA GLN A 413 -22.24 21.18 -10.54
C GLN A 413 -23.34 20.23 -11.04
N VAL A 414 -22.98 19.15 -11.75
CA VAL A 414 -23.94 18.12 -12.17
C VAL A 414 -24.50 17.38 -10.94
N TYR A 415 -23.62 17.00 -10.02
CA TYR A 415 -23.99 16.34 -8.77
C TYR A 415 -24.88 17.20 -7.87
N GLU A 416 -24.54 18.49 -7.70
CA GLU A 416 -25.35 19.43 -6.92
C GLU A 416 -26.73 19.63 -7.56
N ALA A 417 -26.80 19.76 -8.89
CA ALA A 417 -28.06 19.90 -9.61
C ALA A 417 -28.96 18.66 -9.47
N PHE A 418 -28.36 17.46 -9.40
CA PHE A 418 -29.08 16.22 -9.09
C PHE A 418 -29.57 16.21 -7.63
N SER A 419 -28.69 16.52 -6.68
CA SER A 419 -28.99 16.49 -5.24
C SER A 419 -30.10 17.46 -4.86
N ARG A 420 -30.17 18.63 -5.51
CA ARG A 420 -31.24 19.63 -5.30
C ARG A 420 -32.60 19.21 -5.84
N LYS A 421 -32.68 18.26 -6.77
CA LYS A 421 -33.96 17.76 -7.30
C LYS A 421 -34.53 16.60 -6.50
N LYS A 422 -33.68 15.96 -5.69
CA LYS A 422 -34.06 14.81 -4.86
C LYS A 422 -34.58 15.25 -3.48
N LYS A 423 -34.14 16.42 -3.01
CA LYS A 423 -34.81 17.18 -1.95
C LYS A 423 -36.05 17.82 -2.54
#